data_AF-C7Q9F1-F1
#
_entry.id   AF-C7Q9F1-F1
#
_cell.length_a   1.000
_cell.length_b   1.000
_cell.length_c   1.000
_cell.angle_alpha   90.00
_cell.angle_beta   90.00
_cell.angle_gamma   90.00
#
_symmetry.space_group_name_H-M   'P 1'
#
loop_
_entity.id
_entity.type
_entity.pdbx_description
1 polymer ?
#
loop_
_entity_poly.entity_id
_entity_poly.type
_entity_poly.pdbx_seq_one_letter_code
_entity_poly.pdbx_strand_id
1 'polypeptide(L)' 'MKDLEWQPAIRIVLVADGDYTVTSVAFAAGWVFAKNEHGTVAFPESQVVKVTLG' A
#
# COMPACT_ATOMS: atom_id res chain seq x y z
N MET A 1 -5.10 7.09 -18.23
CA MET A 1 -5.27 6.92 -16.77
C MET A 1 -4.29 7.87 -16.10
N LYS A 2 -4.68 8.63 -15.06
CA LYS A 2 -3.70 9.43 -14.31
C LYS A 2 -2.62 8.49 -13.77
N ASP A 3 -1.36 8.85 -13.95
CA ASP A 3 -0.23 8.08 -13.44
C ASP A 3 -0.33 7.96 -11.91
N LEU A 4 -0.12 6.74 -11.40
CA LEU A 4 -0.05 6.48 -9.97
C LEU A 4 1.29 7.01 -9.44
N GLU A 5 1.27 7.92 -8.48
CA GLU A 5 2.48 8.38 -7.79
C GLU A 5 2.93 7.32 -6.79
N TRP A 6 4.00 6.60 -7.14
CA TRP A 6 4.56 5.54 -6.31
C TRP A 6 5.52 6.12 -5.28
N GLN A 7 5.24 5.86 -4.00
CA GLN A 7 6.09 6.21 -2.88
C GLN A 7 6.90 4.98 -2.42
N PRO A 8 8.20 5.16 -2.10
CA PRO A 8 9.04 4.08 -1.60
C PRO A 8 8.54 3.56 -0.23
N ALA A 9 8.70 2.25 -0.01
CA ALA A 9 8.02 1.45 1.01
C ALA A 9 7.85 2.12 2.39
N ILE A 10 6.58 2.35 2.73
CA ILE A 10 6.09 2.52 4.09
C ILE A 10 5.53 1.14 4.48
N ARG A 11 5.77 0.66 5.71
CA ARG A 11 5.16 -0.59 6.18
C ARG A 11 3.64 -0.44 6.14
N ILE A 12 2.96 -1.27 5.35
CA ILE A 12 1.49 -1.33 5.33
C ILE A 12 1.05 -2.43 6.30
N VAL A 13 0.24 -2.04 7.28
CA VAL A 13 -0.47 -2.99 8.14
C VAL A 13 -1.92 -3.04 7.68
N LEU A 14 -2.40 -4.24 7.35
CA LEU A 14 -3.81 -4.44 7.03
C LEU A 14 -4.58 -4.69 8.33
N VAL A 15 -5.77 -4.09 8.45
CA VAL A 15 -6.60 -4.19 9.66
C VAL A 15 -6.96 -5.63 10.03
N ALA A 16 -7.06 -6.55 9.05
CA ALA A 16 -7.54 -7.92 9.25
C ALA A 16 -6.52 -9.04 8.94
N ASP A 17 -5.40 -8.74 8.28
CA ASP A 17 -4.54 -9.77 7.65
C ASP A 17 -3.06 -9.69 8.03
N GLY A 18 -2.71 -8.91 9.05
CA GLY A 18 -1.35 -8.79 9.55
C GLY A 18 -0.46 -7.87 8.71
N ASP A 19 0.85 -7.93 8.96
CA ASP A 19 1.86 -7.11 8.28
C ASP A 19 2.07 -7.57 6.83
N TYR A 20 1.96 -6.64 5.88
CA TYR A 20 2.30 -6.89 4.48
C TYR A 20 3.63 -6.22 4.13
N THR A 21 4.64 -7.03 3.79
CA THR A 21 5.90 -6.52 3.25
C THR A 21 5.71 -6.09 1.80
N VAL A 22 5.85 -4.80 1.55
CA VAL A 22 5.65 -4.17 0.24
C VAL A 22 6.85 -3.30 -0.09
N THR A 23 7.20 -3.17 -1.38
CA THR A 23 8.38 -2.43 -1.86
C THR A 23 8.03 -0.99 -2.24
N SER A 24 6.80 -0.75 -2.65
CA SER A 24 6.29 0.59 -2.97
C SER A 24 4.77 0.61 -2.92
N VAL A 25 4.22 1.79 -2.69
CA VAL A 25 2.79 2.00 -2.51
C VAL A 25 2.34 3.21 -3.32
N ALA A 26 1.12 3.19 -3.84
CA ALA A 26 0.52 4.35 -4.49
C ALA A 26 -0.91 4.54 -3.96
N PHE A 27 -1.29 5.80 -3.75
CA PHE A 27 -2.61 6.17 -3.26
C PHE A 27 -3.41 6.81 -4.39
N ALA A 28 -4.57 6.26 -4.71
CA ALA A 28 -5.46 6.86 -5.69
C ALA A 28 -6.93 6.56 -5.40
N ALA A 29 -7.75 7.60 -5.35
CA ALA A 29 -9.21 7.52 -5.28
C ALA A 29 -9.75 6.58 -4.17
N GLY A 30 -9.17 6.66 -2.96
CA GLY A 30 -9.58 5.82 -1.82
C GLY A 30 -9.08 4.37 -1.90
N TRP A 31 -8.14 4.08 -2.80
CA TRP A 31 -7.44 2.80 -2.92
C TRP A 31 -5.95 2.97 -2.68
N VAL A 32 -5.35 1.90 -2.16
CA VAL A 32 -3.92 1.74 -1.97
C VAL A 32 -3.45 0.60 -2.85
N PHE A 33 -2.53 0.89 -3.76
CA PHE A 33 -1.88 -0.11 -4.61
C PHE A 33 -0.52 -0.38 -4.02
N ALA A 34 -0.24 -1.63 -3.66
CA ALA A 34 1.03 -2.01 -3.07
C ALA A 34 1.74 -3.04 -3.96
N LYS A 35 3.02 -2.82 -4.23
CA LYS A 35 3.87 -3.78 -4.94
C LYS A 35 4.57 -4.70 -3.95
N ASN A 36 4.51 -6.01 -4.21
CA ASN A 36 5.27 -7.03 -3.51
C ASN A 36 6.03 -7.90 -4.54
N GLU A 37 6.71 -8.95 -4.07
CA GLU A 37 7.47 -9.86 -4.93
C GLU A 37 6.61 -10.62 -5.95
N HIS A 38 5.30 -10.72 -5.71
CA HIS A 38 4.34 -11.43 -6.55
C HIS A 38 3.60 -10.53 -7.54
N GLY A 39 3.69 -9.20 -7.40
CA GLY A 39 3.02 -8.24 -8.29
C GLY A 39 2.44 -7.03 -7.56
N THR A 40 1.32 -6.52 -8.06
CA THR A 40 0.60 -5.39 -7.44
C THR A 40 -0.71 -5.89 -6.84
N VAL A 41 -0.93 -5.58 -5.57
CA VAL A 41 -2.17 -5.87 -4.84
C VAL A 41 -2.86 -4.53 -4.53
N ALA A 42 -4.19 -4.49 -4.62
CA ALA A 42 -4.97 -3.31 -4.32
C ALA A 42 -5.83 -3.52 -3.08
N PHE A 43 -5.83 -2.54 -2.19
CA PHE A 43 -6.60 -2.52 -0.94
C PHE A 43 -7.46 -1.26 -0.90
N PRO A 44 -8.68 -1.32 -0.34
CA PRO A 44 -9.39 -0.13 0.07
C PRO A 44 -8.56 0.64 1.10
N GLU A 45 -8.50 1.98 1.01
CA GLU A 45 -7.75 2.80 1.96
C GLU A 45 -8.23 2.61 3.41
N SER A 46 -9.51 2.29 3.61
CA SER A 46 -10.09 1.97 4.93
C SER A 46 -9.49 0.73 5.60
N GLN A 47 -8.81 -0.13 4.85
CA GLN A 47 -8.17 -1.34 5.37
C GLN A 47 -6.68 -1.16 5.66
N VAL A 48 -6.11 0.02 5.34
CA VAL A 48 -4.67 0.28 5.42
C VAL A 48 -4.36 1.22 6.57
N VAL A 49 -3.55 0.75 7.52
CA VAL A 49 -2.95 1.59 8.56
C VAL A 49 -1.58 2.04 8.08
N LYS A 50 -1.41 3.35 7.82
CA LYS A 50 -0.14 3.95 7.39
C LYS A 50 0.82 4.00 8.60
N VAL A 51 1.92 3.25 8.57
CA VAL A 51 2.94 3.28 9.63
C VAL A 51 4.24 3.88 9.10
N THR A 52 4.47 5.16 9.37
CA THR A 52 5.76 5.81 9.09
C THR A 52 6.80 5.28 10.07
N LEU A 53 7.87 4.66 9.57
CA LEU A 53 9.03 4.31 10.39
C LEU A 53 9.83 5.61 10.63
N GLY A 54 9.79 6.10 11.88
CA GLY A 54 10.60 7.22 12.34
C GLY A 54 12.03 6.84 12.69
#